data_AF-A0A3N2K9M4-F1
#
_entry.id   AF-A0A3N2K9M4-F1
#
_cell.length_a   1.000
_cell.length_b   1.000
_cell.length_c   1.000
_cell.angle_alpha   90.00
_cell.angle_beta   90.00
_cell.angle_gamma   90.00
#
_symmetry.space_group_name_H-M   'P 1'
#
loop_
_entity.id
_entity.type
_entity.pdbx_description
1 polymer ?
#
loop_
_entity_poly.entity_id
_entity_poly.type
_entity_poly.pdbx_seq_one_letter_code
_entity_poly.pdbx_strand_id
1 'polypeptide(L)'
;MMNPGPLPEDIVGDTPGELQSKIGDLLDQAGTDSTRVEFAEITSTFLYKPGDNTAHVSIQIISPDDKNQMEQYDWNDMKDRRNMYEKYDLTVSTMVSSDVVDSYEGYKDMLFTYNDIKTYLNNLPGYCKEALEASGYKDKGYIDNFTISHDRAIISVKHKDGGFSKTYEISQDGKGIVIPE
;
A
#
# COMPACT_ATOMS: atom_id res chain seq x y z
N MET A 1 9.78 1.40 -30.05
CA MET A 1 9.85 0.52 -28.87
C MET A 1 9.87 1.42 -27.66
N MET A 2 8.85 1.38 -26.81
CA MET A 2 8.94 2.03 -25.49
C MET A 2 10.05 1.32 -24.73
N ASN A 3 11.09 2.05 -24.34
CA ASN A 3 12.06 1.55 -23.38
C ASN A 3 11.35 1.65 -22.02
N PRO A 4 10.95 0.52 -21.39
CA PRO A 4 10.05 0.57 -20.24
C PRO A 4 10.71 1.07 -18.95
N GLY A 5 11.92 1.63 -19.02
CA GLY A 5 12.69 2.06 -17.85
C GLY A 5 13.39 0.90 -17.14
N PRO A 6 14.22 1.17 -16.12
CA PRO A 6 14.83 0.13 -15.28
C PRO A 6 13.76 -0.62 -14.49
N LEU A 7 14.03 -1.87 -14.07
CA LEU A 7 13.15 -2.60 -13.15
C LEU A 7 13.06 -1.87 -11.81
N PRO A 8 11.97 -2.03 -11.05
CA PRO A 8 11.91 -1.49 -9.70
C PRO A 8 13.02 -2.12 -8.84
N GLU A 9 13.71 -1.27 -8.08
CA GLU A 9 14.82 -1.70 -7.22
C GLU A 9 14.39 -1.77 -5.74
N ASP A 10 13.35 -1.03 -5.38
CA ASP A 10 12.80 -0.89 -4.02
C ASP A 10 11.26 -0.73 -4.07
N ILE A 11 10.65 -0.60 -2.89
CA ILE A 11 9.22 -0.32 -2.72
C ILE A 11 8.84 1.09 -3.19
N VAL A 12 7.64 1.23 -3.74
CA VAL A 12 7.07 2.54 -4.05
C VAL A 12 6.79 3.29 -2.76
N GLY A 13 7.52 4.38 -2.54
CA GLY A 13 7.44 5.18 -1.32
C GLY A 13 8.73 5.22 -0.50
N ASP A 14 9.76 4.49 -0.90
CA ASP A 14 11.11 4.68 -0.35
C ASP A 14 11.68 6.06 -0.74
N THR A 15 11.21 6.63 -1.85
CA THR A 15 11.48 8.02 -2.22
C THR A 15 10.36 8.97 -1.76
N PRO A 16 10.69 10.15 -1.21
CA PRO A 16 9.69 11.14 -0.80
C PRO A 16 8.70 11.48 -1.93
N GLY A 17 7.40 11.37 -1.65
CA GLY A 17 6.35 11.74 -2.60
C GLY A 17 5.96 10.66 -3.61
N GLU A 18 6.72 9.56 -3.70
CA GLU A 18 6.53 8.55 -4.74
C GLU A 18 5.19 7.81 -4.60
N LEU A 19 4.89 7.32 -3.40
CA LEU A 19 3.61 6.66 -3.12
C LEU A 19 2.44 7.65 -3.23
N GLN A 20 2.59 8.91 -2.80
CA GLN A 20 1.58 9.93 -2.99
C GLN A 20 1.25 10.12 -4.48
N SER A 21 2.28 10.21 -5.33
CA SER A 21 2.10 10.35 -6.77
C SER A 21 1.40 9.12 -7.35
N LYS A 22 1.77 7.91 -6.92
CA LYS A 22 1.17 6.68 -7.43
C LYS A 22 -0.29 6.52 -7.00
N ILE A 23 -0.63 6.90 -5.76
CA ILE A 23 -2.02 6.99 -5.32
C ILE A 23 -2.79 7.98 -6.20
N GLY A 24 -2.21 9.15 -6.51
CA GLY A 24 -2.79 10.11 -7.46
C GLY A 24 -3.15 9.48 -8.81
N ASP A 25 -2.21 8.76 -9.43
CA ASP A 25 -2.44 8.06 -10.71
C ASP A 25 -3.59 7.04 -10.64
N LEU A 26 -3.76 6.36 -9.49
CA LEU A 26 -4.84 5.39 -9.27
C LEU A 26 -6.18 6.08 -9.03
N LEU A 27 -6.20 7.20 -8.30
CA LEU A 27 -7.41 8.00 -8.10
C LEU A 27 -7.93 8.62 -9.41
N ASP A 28 -7.02 9.09 -10.26
CA ASP A 28 -7.36 9.62 -11.58
C ASP A 28 -8.05 8.54 -12.45
N GLN A 29 -7.58 7.29 -12.38
CA GLN A 29 -8.21 6.16 -13.08
C GLN A 29 -9.57 5.78 -12.50
N ALA A 30 -9.77 5.98 -11.20
CA ALA A 30 -11.06 5.81 -10.57
C ALA A 30 -12.03 6.96 -10.86
N GLY A 31 -11.58 8.07 -11.46
CA GLY A 31 -12.42 9.25 -11.70
C GLY A 31 -12.72 10.04 -10.41
N THR A 32 -11.82 9.98 -9.43
CA THR A 32 -11.92 10.71 -8.16
C THR A 32 -10.60 11.43 -7.84
N ASP A 33 -10.51 12.04 -6.65
CA ASP A 33 -9.33 12.77 -6.21
C ASP A 33 -9.15 12.72 -4.69
N SER A 34 -7.99 13.18 -4.22
CA SER A 34 -7.61 13.20 -2.80
C SER A 34 -8.56 13.97 -1.87
N THR A 35 -9.43 14.83 -2.40
CA THR A 35 -10.40 15.62 -1.61
C THR A 35 -11.74 14.91 -1.44
N ARG A 36 -12.00 13.85 -2.22
CA ARG A 36 -13.29 13.16 -2.29
C ARG A 36 -13.23 11.68 -1.93
N VAL A 37 -12.07 11.05 -2.10
CA VAL A 37 -11.89 9.61 -1.88
C VAL A 37 -12.05 9.21 -0.42
N GLU A 38 -12.71 8.06 -0.24
CA GLU A 38 -12.76 7.32 1.02
C GLU A 38 -12.08 5.96 0.77
N PHE A 39 -11.03 5.67 1.52
CA PHE A 39 -10.22 4.47 1.41
C PHE A 39 -10.63 3.44 2.46
N ALA A 40 -10.54 2.16 2.13
CA ALA A 40 -10.59 1.05 3.08
C ALA A 40 -9.19 0.49 3.38
N GLU A 41 -8.31 0.46 2.37
CA GLU A 41 -6.92 0.03 2.51
C GLU A 41 -6.05 0.68 1.44
N ILE A 42 -4.79 0.95 1.79
CA ILE A 42 -3.72 1.25 0.85
C ILE A 42 -2.57 0.30 1.14
N THR A 43 -2.10 -0.41 0.12
CA THR A 43 -0.98 -1.34 0.25
C THR A 43 0.05 -1.06 -0.85
N SER A 44 1.32 -0.90 -0.45
CA SER A 44 2.46 -0.94 -1.37
C SER A 44 3.30 -2.16 -1.04
N THR A 45 3.69 -2.93 -2.07
CA THR A 45 4.52 -4.11 -1.91
C THR A 45 5.70 -4.08 -2.85
N PHE A 46 6.77 -4.73 -2.40
CA PHE A 46 7.93 -5.00 -3.22
C PHE A 46 8.41 -6.42 -2.99
N LEU A 47 8.67 -7.13 -4.07
CA LEU A 47 9.24 -8.46 -4.05
C LEU A 47 10.61 -8.43 -4.71
N TYR A 48 11.64 -8.56 -3.89
CA TYR A 48 12.99 -8.74 -4.37
C TYR A 48 13.15 -10.16 -4.95
N LYS A 49 13.50 -10.23 -6.24
CA LYS A 49 13.87 -11.45 -6.93
C LYS A 49 14.94 -11.08 -7.95
N PRO A 50 16.19 -11.51 -7.79
CA PRO A 50 17.29 -11.09 -8.65
C PRO A 50 16.96 -11.22 -10.15
N GLY A 51 16.91 -10.08 -10.85
CA GLY A 51 16.59 -9.99 -12.29
C GLY A 51 15.11 -10.06 -12.65
N ASP A 52 14.21 -10.05 -11.67
CA ASP A 52 12.74 -10.16 -11.82
C ASP A 52 11.98 -9.56 -10.63
N ASN A 53 12.44 -8.40 -10.15
CA ASN A 53 11.78 -7.67 -9.07
C ASN A 53 10.35 -7.27 -9.48
N THR A 54 9.47 -7.16 -8.49
CA THR A 54 8.09 -6.68 -8.67
C THR A 54 7.78 -5.59 -7.66
N ALA A 55 7.20 -4.49 -8.12
CA ALA A 55 6.59 -3.48 -7.27
C ALA A 55 5.09 -3.44 -7.56
N HIS A 56 4.28 -3.28 -6.52
CA HIS A 56 2.84 -3.19 -6.62
C HIS A 56 2.29 -2.14 -5.65
N VAL A 57 1.26 -1.44 -6.08
CA VAL A 57 0.48 -0.53 -5.24
C VAL A 57 -0.99 -0.83 -5.47
N SER A 58 -1.74 -0.95 -4.39
CA SER A 58 -3.18 -1.14 -4.40
C SER A 58 -3.84 -0.09 -3.52
N ILE A 59 -4.97 0.44 -4.00
CA ILE A 59 -5.91 1.19 -3.19
C ILE A 59 -7.27 0.51 -3.24
N GLN A 60 -7.90 0.35 -2.09
CA GLN A 60 -9.30 -0.07 -1.97
C GLN A 60 -10.12 1.16 -1.57
N ILE A 61 -11.12 1.49 -2.36
CA ILE A 61 -11.92 2.71 -2.20
C ILE A 61 -13.40 2.43 -2.35
N ILE A 62 -14.23 3.34 -1.85
CA ILE A 62 -15.64 3.38 -2.24
C ILE A 62 -15.74 3.86 -3.68
N SER A 63 -16.52 3.15 -4.49
CA SER A 63 -16.75 3.49 -5.89
C SER A 63 -17.28 4.93 -5.98
N PRO A 64 -16.67 5.80 -6.80
CA PRO A 64 -17.18 7.15 -7.02
C PRO A 64 -18.58 7.17 -7.67
N ASP A 65 -18.95 6.09 -8.35
CA ASP A 65 -20.22 5.95 -9.07
C ASP A 65 -21.32 5.28 -8.23
N ASP A 66 -20.96 4.37 -7.32
CA ASP A 66 -21.88 3.71 -6.38
C ASP A 66 -21.33 3.65 -4.96
N LYS A 67 -21.93 4.44 -4.07
CA LYS A 67 -21.52 4.51 -2.66
C LYS A 67 -21.69 3.22 -1.88
N ASN A 68 -22.39 2.22 -2.40
CA ASN A 68 -22.56 0.89 -1.78
C ASN A 68 -21.58 -0.16 -2.34
N GLN A 69 -20.75 0.21 -3.31
CA GLN A 69 -19.75 -0.66 -3.93
C GLN A 69 -18.34 -0.26 -3.49
N MET A 70 -17.52 -1.26 -3.22
CA MET A 70 -16.08 -1.09 -3.00
C MET A 70 -15.32 -1.60 -4.22
N GLU A 71 -14.26 -0.89 -4.58
CA GLU A 71 -13.44 -1.20 -5.75
C GLU A 71 -11.96 -1.19 -5.35
N GLN A 72 -11.18 -2.07 -5.99
CA GLN A 72 -9.73 -2.10 -5.86
C GLN A 72 -9.09 -1.64 -7.17
N TYR A 73 -8.13 -0.73 -7.05
CA TYR A 73 -7.29 -0.26 -8.15
C TYR A 73 -5.84 -0.62 -7.88
N ASP A 74 -5.25 -1.33 -8.82
CA ASP A 74 -3.90 -1.86 -8.72
C ASP A 74 -2.99 -1.23 -9.77
N TRP A 75 -1.76 -0.99 -9.36
CA TRP A 75 -0.62 -0.74 -10.23
C TRP A 75 0.43 -1.82 -10.01
N ASN A 76 0.99 -2.35 -11.10
CA ASN A 76 2.00 -3.38 -11.09
C ASN A 76 3.16 -3.03 -12.03
N ASP A 77 4.39 -3.20 -11.55
CA ASP A 77 5.59 -3.11 -12.38
C ASP A 77 6.53 -4.30 -12.13
N MET A 78 6.70 -5.12 -13.18
CA MET A 78 7.56 -6.30 -13.18
C MET A 78 8.11 -6.54 -14.59
N LYS A 79 9.17 -7.32 -14.72
CA LYS A 79 9.91 -7.52 -15.97
C LYS A 79 9.06 -7.69 -17.24
N ASP A 80 8.06 -8.56 -17.19
CA ASP A 80 7.23 -8.90 -18.35
C ASP A 80 5.94 -8.05 -18.45
N ARG A 81 5.62 -7.28 -17.41
CA ARG A 81 4.41 -6.44 -17.30
C ARG A 81 4.77 -5.11 -16.68
N ARG A 82 5.10 -4.15 -17.54
CA ARG A 82 5.63 -2.85 -17.13
C ARG A 82 4.52 -1.84 -16.97
N ASN A 83 4.46 -1.14 -15.83
CA ASN A 83 3.52 -0.05 -15.55
C ASN A 83 2.06 -0.38 -15.90
N MET A 84 1.57 -1.53 -15.43
CA MET A 84 0.22 -2.02 -15.69
C MET A 84 -0.75 -1.56 -14.62
N TYR A 85 -1.99 -1.31 -15.03
CA TYR A 85 -3.08 -0.94 -14.12
C TYR A 85 -4.28 -1.86 -14.30
N GLU A 86 -4.92 -2.22 -13.19
CA GLU A 86 -6.05 -3.15 -13.13
C GLU A 86 -7.12 -2.64 -12.14
N LYS A 87 -8.39 -2.98 -12.40
CA LYS A 87 -9.55 -2.68 -11.54
C LYS A 87 -10.28 -3.96 -11.18
N TYR A 88 -10.72 -4.07 -9.94
CA TYR A 88 -11.55 -5.18 -9.46
C TYR A 88 -12.72 -4.66 -8.63
N ASP A 89 -13.90 -5.28 -8.79
CA ASP A 89 -15.02 -5.06 -7.88
C ASP A 89 -14.83 -5.93 -6.63
N LEU A 90 -14.99 -5.36 -5.45
CA LEU A 90 -14.80 -6.06 -4.18
C LEU A 90 -16.13 -6.41 -3.53
N THR A 91 -16.22 -7.65 -3.02
CA THR A 91 -17.31 -8.08 -2.14
C THR A 91 -16.82 -8.04 -0.70
N VAL A 92 -17.37 -7.14 0.11
CA VAL A 92 -17.06 -7.06 1.54
C VAL A 92 -17.93 -8.07 2.29
N SER A 93 -17.33 -8.83 3.20
CA SER A 93 -18.06 -9.76 4.06
C SER A 93 -17.55 -9.67 5.49
N THR A 94 -18.40 -10.03 6.45
CA THR A 94 -17.94 -10.14 7.84
C THR A 94 -17.08 -11.39 8.03
N MET A 95 -16.45 -11.53 9.19
CA MET A 95 -15.76 -12.77 9.61
C MET A 95 -16.66 -14.02 9.53
N VAL A 96 -17.98 -13.83 9.47
CA VAL A 96 -18.95 -14.86 9.07
C VAL A 96 -19.21 -14.67 7.58
N SER A 97 -18.54 -15.48 6.74
CA SER A 97 -18.50 -15.32 5.28
C SER A 97 -19.85 -15.44 4.56
N SER A 98 -20.95 -15.72 5.28
CA SER A 98 -22.32 -15.71 4.73
C SER A 98 -22.95 -14.32 4.71
N ASP A 99 -22.40 -13.36 5.47
CA ASP A 99 -22.99 -12.04 5.65
C ASP A 99 -22.19 -11.03 4.82
N VAL A 100 -22.70 -10.78 3.61
CA VAL A 100 -22.19 -9.75 2.71
C VAL A 100 -22.55 -8.38 3.27
N VAL A 101 -21.58 -7.49 3.29
CA VAL A 101 -21.75 -6.08 3.62
C VAL A 101 -21.80 -5.31 2.31
N ASP A 102 -23.01 -4.99 1.84
CA ASP A 102 -23.29 -4.40 0.53
C ASP A 102 -23.85 -2.96 0.63
N SER A 103 -23.55 -2.25 1.71
CA SER A 103 -24.01 -0.88 1.91
C SER A 103 -22.96 0.00 2.58
N TYR A 104 -23.00 1.29 2.25
CA TYR A 104 -22.14 2.30 2.85
C TYR A 104 -22.15 2.26 4.38
N GLU A 105 -23.33 2.17 4.98
CA GLU A 105 -23.49 2.14 6.43
C GLU A 105 -22.83 0.92 7.08
N GLY A 106 -22.67 -0.18 6.34
CA GLY A 106 -22.05 -1.40 6.84
C GLY A 106 -20.52 -1.37 6.86
N TYR A 107 -19.88 -0.54 6.04
CA TYR A 107 -18.42 -0.41 6.02
C TYR A 107 -17.89 0.97 6.39
N LYS A 108 -18.70 2.02 6.57
CA LYS A 108 -18.22 3.38 6.87
C LYS A 108 -17.22 3.48 8.03
N ASP A 109 -17.32 2.59 9.03
CA ASP A 109 -16.44 2.57 10.21
C ASP A 109 -15.04 1.99 9.93
N MET A 110 -14.81 1.40 8.74
CA MET A 110 -13.49 0.96 8.28
C MET A 110 -12.86 1.93 7.27
N LEU A 111 -13.52 3.06 6.99
CA LEU A 111 -13.06 4.02 5.98
C LEU A 111 -12.22 5.13 6.60
N PHE A 112 -11.26 5.62 5.82
CA PHE A 112 -10.46 6.79 6.15
C PHE A 112 -10.26 7.68 4.92
N THR A 113 -9.87 8.94 5.14
CA THR A 113 -9.67 9.93 4.09
C THR A 113 -8.19 10.13 3.79
N TYR A 114 -7.88 10.82 2.69
CA TYR A 114 -6.50 11.19 2.36
C TYR A 114 -5.83 12.05 3.47
N ASN A 115 -6.61 12.88 4.17
CA ASN A 115 -6.07 13.74 5.23
C ASN A 115 -5.61 12.92 6.44
N ASP A 116 -6.30 11.82 6.75
CA ASP A 116 -5.96 10.94 7.88
C ASP A 116 -4.61 10.25 7.67
N ILE A 117 -4.27 9.96 6.41
CA ILE A 117 -3.05 9.21 6.06
C ILE A 117 -1.86 10.08 5.66
N LYS A 118 -2.07 11.39 5.47
CA LYS A 118 -1.06 12.30 4.89
C LYS A 118 0.27 12.26 5.65
N THR A 119 0.23 12.19 6.98
CA THR A 119 1.44 12.11 7.82
C THR A 119 2.21 10.82 7.55
N TYR A 120 1.52 9.69 7.43
CA TYR A 120 2.13 8.39 7.13
C TYR A 120 2.82 8.39 5.77
N LEU A 121 2.18 8.91 4.74
CA LEU A 121 2.75 9.00 3.40
C LEU A 121 3.98 9.92 3.34
N ASN A 122 3.97 11.03 4.08
CA ASN A 122 5.10 11.96 4.11
C ASN A 122 6.33 11.38 4.82
N ASN A 123 6.10 10.52 5.82
CA ASN A 123 7.16 9.95 6.65
C ASN A 123 7.59 8.56 6.22
N LEU A 124 6.97 7.98 5.17
CA LEU A 124 7.25 6.63 4.68
C LEU A 124 8.75 6.35 4.44
N PRO A 125 9.53 7.22 3.77
CA PRO A 125 10.99 7.00 3.64
C PRO A 125 11.71 6.86 5.00
N GLY A 126 11.24 7.58 6.02
CA GLY A 126 11.75 7.47 7.38
C GLY A 126 11.44 6.10 7.98
N TYR A 127 10.21 5.61 7.83
CA TYR A 127 9.80 4.29 8.30
C TYR A 127 10.59 3.17 7.60
N CYS A 128 10.82 3.27 6.29
CA CYS A 128 11.65 2.31 5.55
C CYS A 128 13.04 2.20 6.16
N LYS A 129 13.68 3.34 6.43
CA LYS A 129 15.00 3.37 7.05
C LYS A 129 14.98 2.78 8.47
N GLU A 130 14.06 3.22 9.32
CA GLU A 130 13.94 2.74 10.70
C GLU A 130 13.68 1.24 10.76
N ALA A 131 12.78 0.73 9.92
CA ALA A 131 12.42 -0.69 9.88
C ALA A 131 13.61 -1.55 9.42
N LEU A 132 14.34 -1.13 8.38
CA LEU A 132 15.56 -1.80 7.93
C LEU A 132 16.62 -1.83 9.03
N GLU A 133 16.85 -0.71 9.72
CA GLU A 133 17.79 -0.63 10.85
C GLU A 133 17.38 -1.55 12.00
N ALA A 134 16.12 -1.46 12.45
CA ALA A 134 15.57 -2.30 13.53
C ALA A 134 15.56 -3.80 13.18
N SER A 135 15.45 -4.14 11.89
CA SER A 135 15.46 -5.54 11.46
C SER A 135 16.79 -6.24 11.74
N GLY A 136 17.90 -5.50 11.71
CA GLY A 136 19.26 -6.04 11.77
C GLY A 136 19.71 -6.75 10.49
N TYR A 137 18.89 -6.75 9.42
CA TYR A 137 19.23 -7.41 8.16
C TYR A 137 20.22 -6.62 7.30
N LYS A 138 20.38 -5.31 7.55
CA LYS A 138 21.36 -4.44 6.86
C LYS A 138 21.17 -4.51 5.33
N ASP A 139 22.26 -4.69 4.59
CA ASP A 139 22.31 -4.82 3.13
C ASP A 139 21.58 -6.05 2.58
N LYS A 140 21.24 -7.00 3.46
CA LYS A 140 20.46 -8.20 3.13
C LYS A 140 18.96 -8.03 3.36
N GLY A 141 18.52 -6.90 3.91
CA GLY A 141 17.10 -6.56 4.06
C GLY A 141 16.56 -5.81 2.85
N TYR A 142 15.24 -5.85 2.68
CA TYR A 142 14.48 -4.93 1.84
C TYR A 142 13.09 -4.72 2.45
N ILE A 143 12.47 -3.56 2.21
CA ILE A 143 11.07 -3.32 2.59
C ILE A 143 10.19 -4.08 1.61
N ASP A 144 9.36 -4.99 2.12
CA ASP A 144 8.50 -5.82 1.28
C ASP A 144 7.04 -5.36 1.26
N ASN A 145 6.60 -4.64 2.30
CA ASN A 145 5.22 -4.21 2.43
C ASN A 145 5.11 -2.93 3.27
N PHE A 146 4.24 -2.03 2.84
CA PHE A 146 3.69 -0.95 3.63
C PHE A 146 2.17 -0.93 3.44
N THR A 147 1.41 -1.03 4.54
CA THR A 147 -0.06 -1.07 4.50
C THR A 147 -0.65 -0.06 5.46
N ILE A 148 -1.68 0.65 5.02
CA ILE A 148 -2.51 1.52 5.86
C ILE A 148 -3.95 1.03 5.76
N SER A 149 -4.55 0.82 6.93
CA SER A 149 -5.97 0.53 7.14
C SER A 149 -6.51 1.48 8.22
N HIS A 150 -7.83 1.54 8.41
CA HIS A 150 -8.45 2.47 9.37
C HIS A 150 -7.85 2.40 10.80
N ASP A 151 -7.52 1.20 11.28
CA ASP A 151 -7.09 0.98 12.67
C ASP A 151 -5.57 0.94 12.87
N ARG A 152 -4.79 0.76 11.80
CA ARG A 152 -3.33 0.61 11.88
C ARG A 152 -2.61 0.92 10.58
N ALA A 153 -1.33 1.23 10.70
CA ALA A 153 -0.39 1.26 9.59
C ALA A 153 0.82 0.41 9.94
N ILE A 154 1.27 -0.44 9.01
CA ILE A 154 2.36 -1.40 9.23
C ILE A 154 3.41 -1.30 8.13
N ILE A 155 4.65 -1.64 8.48
CA ILE A 155 5.74 -1.81 7.53
C ILE A 155 6.47 -3.13 7.80
N SER A 156 6.79 -3.86 6.73
CA SER A 156 7.47 -5.16 6.82
C SER A 156 8.81 -5.13 6.09
N VAL A 157 9.76 -5.85 6.67
CA VAL A 157 11.09 -6.07 6.13
C VAL A 157 11.29 -7.56 5.91
N LYS A 158 11.73 -7.95 4.72
CA LYS A 158 12.17 -9.32 4.41
C LYS A 158 13.67 -9.41 4.19
N HIS A 159 14.22 -10.58 4.49
CA HIS A 159 15.58 -10.92 4.15
C HIS A 159 15.66 -11.42 2.69
N LYS A 160 16.66 -10.99 1.92
CA LYS A 160 16.82 -11.35 0.49
C LYS A 160 17.01 -12.85 0.26
N ASP A 161 17.69 -13.53 1.20
CA ASP A 161 18.02 -14.96 1.10
C ASP A 161 16.98 -15.93 1.73
N GLY A 162 15.78 -15.50 2.13
CA GLY A 162 14.82 -16.44 2.74
C GLY A 162 13.45 -15.87 3.17
N GLY A 163 12.56 -16.74 3.66
CA GLY A 163 11.19 -16.40 4.09
C GLY A 163 11.09 -15.75 5.48
N PHE A 164 12.16 -15.14 5.99
CA PHE A 164 12.15 -14.44 7.27
C PHE A 164 11.67 -13.00 7.06
N SER A 165 10.62 -12.62 7.77
CA SER A 165 10.11 -11.25 7.80
C SER A 165 10.03 -10.73 9.22
N LYS A 166 10.11 -9.41 9.35
CA LYS A 166 9.74 -8.67 10.56
C LYS A 166 8.74 -7.59 10.16
N THR A 167 7.70 -7.43 10.95
CA THR A 167 6.67 -6.41 10.75
C THR A 167 6.66 -5.49 11.96
N TYR A 168 6.58 -4.20 11.70
CA TYR A 168 6.50 -3.15 12.71
C TYR A 168 5.20 -2.38 12.51
N GLU A 169 4.51 -2.12 13.61
CA GLU A 169 3.44 -1.12 13.63
C GLU A 169 4.05 0.26 13.51
N ILE A 170 3.34 1.19 12.87
CA ILE A 170 3.69 2.61 12.85
C ILE A 170 2.90 3.28 13.97
N SER A 171 3.59 4.16 14.70
CA SER A 171 2.97 4.95 15.78
C SER A 171 1.73 5.69 15.27
N GLN A 172 0.70 5.80 16.12
CA GLN A 172 -0.56 6.48 15.78
C GLN A 172 -0.38 7.97 15.45
N ASP A 173 0.69 8.61 15.95
CA ASP A 173 1.03 9.99 15.60
C ASP A 173 1.83 10.10 14.29
N GLY A 174 2.12 8.95 13.65
CA GLY A 174 2.85 8.84 12.41
C GLY A 174 4.26 9.43 12.50
N LYS A 175 4.94 9.34 13.64
CA LYS A 175 6.31 9.87 13.76
C LYS A 175 7.42 8.86 13.51
N GLY A 176 7.13 7.58 13.67
CA GLY A 176 8.10 6.50 13.49
C GLY A 176 7.48 5.12 13.71
N ILE A 177 8.30 4.08 13.59
CA ILE A 177 7.89 2.70 13.87
C ILE A 177 7.82 2.43 15.38
N VAL A 178 7.01 1.46 15.79
CA VAL A 178 6.98 0.91 17.14
C VAL A 178 7.90 -0.31 17.18
N ILE A 179 8.99 -0.20 17.93
CA ILE A 179 9.94 -1.30 18.13
C ILE A 179 9.49 -2.11 19.37
N PRO A 180 9.18 -3.40 19.24
CA PRO A 180 8.87 -4.25 20.38
C PRO A 180 10.07 -4.33 21.34
N GLU A 181 9.80 -4.28 22.65
CA GLU A 181 10.80 -4.44 23.72
C GLU A 181 11.47 -5.82 23.73
#